data_AF-A0A560BWI6-F1
#
_entry.id   AF-A0A560BWI6-F1
#
_cell.length_a   1.000
_cell.length_b   1.000
_cell.length_c   1.000
_cell.angle_alpha   90.00
_cell.angle_beta   90.00
_cell.angle_gamma   90.00
#
_symmetry.space_group_name_H-M   'P 1'
#
loop_
_entity.id
_entity.type
_entity.pdbx_description
1 polymer ?
#
loop_
_entity_poly.entity_id
_entity_poly.type
_entity_poly.pdbx_seq_one_letter_code
_entity_poly.pdbx_strand_id
1 'polypeptide(L)'
;MSRGPGRIQRGIESAIDADPDNAFTTEDLCELVYPGVEAEKKHCVAVLRAMRGVAERRGLALWRSERVGGTLILLNPLNVVSYAMARLKGDFAYHYRYKFIPGGGWKEAQLRSLLAPGGRNHKDIIPGGAWHIQVEVERARRSGDGAGVQQLADEPNRSIEKQLKVLRG
;
A
#
# COMPACT_ATOMS: atom_id res chain seq x y z
N MET A 1 -0.31 7.76 32.61
CA MET A 1 0.64 8.65 31.90
C MET A 1 1.31 7.87 30.77
N SER A 2 0.91 8.07 29.51
CA SER A 2 1.66 7.51 28.39
C SER A 2 2.81 8.47 28.03
N ARG A 3 4.05 7.96 28.03
CA ARG A 3 5.27 8.73 27.75
C ARG A 3 5.48 8.93 26.24
N GLY A 4 4.46 9.43 25.54
CA GLY A 4 4.50 9.64 24.09
C GLY A 4 4.68 8.34 23.28
N PRO A 5 4.98 8.45 21.97
CA PRO A 5 5.20 7.29 21.12
C PRO A 5 6.43 6.51 21.56
N GLY A 6 6.29 5.19 21.72
CA GLY A 6 7.38 4.29 22.11
C GLY A 6 8.46 4.13 21.03
N ARG A 7 9.59 3.49 21.35
CA ARG A 7 10.72 3.29 20.42
C ARG A 7 10.31 2.69 19.07
N ILE A 8 9.48 1.63 19.10
CA ILE A 8 9.00 0.95 17.88
C ILE A 8 8.15 1.90 17.03
N GLN A 9 7.24 2.66 17.65
CA GLN A 9 6.39 3.62 16.93
C GLN A 9 7.23 4.70 16.25
N ARG A 10 8.22 5.26 16.95
CA ARG A 10 9.14 6.24 16.35
C ARG A 10 9.94 5.66 15.19
N GLY A 11 10.40 4.41 15.31
CA GLY A 11 11.08 3.73 14.20
C GLY A 11 10.19 3.55 12.96
N ILE A 12 8.92 3.18 13.16
CA ILE A 12 7.93 3.09 12.08
C ILE A 12 7.66 4.48 11.49
N GLU A 13 7.47 5.51 12.32
CA GLU A 13 7.25 6.89 11.87
C GLU A 13 8.44 7.40 11.04
N SER A 14 9.67 7.17 11.49
CA SER A 14 10.89 7.49 10.72
C SER A 14 10.98 6.75 9.38
N ALA A 15 10.57 5.48 9.31
CA ALA A 15 10.55 4.74 8.04
C ALA A 15 9.57 5.36 7.04
N ILE A 16 8.38 5.76 7.51
CA ILE A 16 7.36 6.43 6.69
C ILE A 16 7.85 7.79 6.20
N ASP A 17 8.49 8.56 7.08
CA ASP A 17 8.99 9.89 6.72
C ASP A 17 10.18 9.83 5.74
N ALA A 18 11.00 8.78 5.84
CA ALA A 18 12.12 8.56 4.92
C ALA A 18 11.68 8.14 3.51
N ASP A 19 10.53 7.47 3.37
CA ASP A 19 10.04 6.94 2.10
C ASP A 19 8.50 6.99 2.05
N PRO A 20 7.92 8.19 1.90
CA PRO A 20 6.47 8.40 1.99
C PRO A 20 5.67 7.79 0.83
N ASP A 21 6.37 7.45 -0.26
CA ASP A 21 5.80 6.81 -1.45
C ASP A 21 5.73 5.28 -1.32
N ASN A 22 6.25 4.70 -0.25
CA ASN A 22 6.25 3.26 -0.05
C ASN A 22 5.04 2.79 0.77
N ALA A 23 4.83 1.48 0.75
CA ALA A 23 4.00 0.78 1.70
C ALA A 23 4.86 -0.28 2.38
N PHE A 24 4.65 -0.49 3.68
CA PHE A 24 5.53 -1.37 4.46
C PHE A 24 4.75 -2.58 4.95
N THR A 25 5.25 -3.78 4.66
CA THR A 25 4.74 -4.98 5.33
C THR A 25 5.22 -5.04 6.77
N THR A 26 4.63 -5.94 7.56
CA THR A 26 5.09 -6.19 8.93
C THR A 26 6.57 -6.62 8.95
N GLU A 27 6.98 -7.43 7.99
CA GLU A 27 8.36 -7.90 7.83
C GLU A 27 9.31 -6.76 7.46
N ASP A 28 8.93 -5.87 6.54
CA ASP A 28 9.72 -4.68 6.20
C ASP A 28 9.98 -3.84 7.46
N LEU A 29 8.95 -3.59 8.28
CA LEU A 29 9.08 -2.81 9.50
C LEU A 29 9.85 -3.53 10.60
N CYS A 30 9.76 -4.85 10.70
CA CYS A 30 10.58 -5.61 11.65
C CYS A 30 12.07 -5.42 11.37
N GLU A 31 12.49 -5.51 10.10
CA GLU A 31 13.90 -5.33 9.73
C GLU A 31 14.39 -3.91 9.97
N LEU A 32 13.55 -2.90 9.73
CA LEU A 32 13.88 -1.50 9.96
C LEU A 32 13.96 -1.14 11.45
N VAL A 33 13.03 -1.67 12.27
CA VAL A 33 12.98 -1.36 13.70
C VAL A 33 14.00 -2.17 14.51
N TYR A 34 14.33 -3.38 14.06
CA TYR A 34 15.27 -4.29 14.70
C TYR A 34 16.46 -4.63 13.77
N PRO A 35 17.28 -3.63 13.40
CA PRO A 35 18.38 -3.86 12.46
C PRO A 35 19.40 -4.85 13.03
N GLY A 36 19.81 -5.82 12.20
CA GLY A 36 20.79 -6.84 12.57
C GLY A 36 20.27 -7.95 13.50
N VAL A 37 18.98 -7.93 13.85
CA VAL A 37 18.34 -8.96 14.67
C VAL A 37 17.44 -9.81 13.79
N GLU A 38 17.55 -11.13 13.89
CA GLU A 38 16.59 -12.01 13.23
C GLU A 38 15.18 -11.81 13.82
N ALA A 39 14.23 -11.47 12.95
CA ALA A 39 12.88 -11.12 13.38
C ALA A 39 12.10 -12.35 13.87
N GLU A 40 12.09 -12.56 15.18
CA GLU A 40 11.21 -13.52 15.85
C GLU A 40 9.73 -13.07 15.91
N LYS A 41 8.82 -14.02 16.17
CA LYS A 41 7.37 -13.77 16.34
C LYS A 41 7.06 -12.65 17.34
N LYS A 42 7.82 -12.55 18.44
CA LYS A 42 7.63 -11.50 19.46
C LYS A 42 7.90 -10.09 18.89
N HIS A 43 8.88 -9.95 18.00
CA HIS A 43 9.18 -8.70 17.31
C HIS A 43 8.04 -8.33 16.35
N CYS A 44 7.56 -9.29 15.56
CA CYS A 44 6.41 -9.08 14.67
C CYS A 44 5.16 -8.64 15.43
N VAL A 45 4.83 -9.27 16.57
CA VAL A 45 3.68 -8.87 17.40
C VAL A 45 3.86 -7.45 17.96
N ALA A 46 5.07 -7.09 18.41
CA ALA A 46 5.34 -5.75 18.91
C ALA A 46 5.21 -4.68 17.81
N VAL A 47 5.72 -4.96 16.61
CA VAL A 47 5.58 -4.12 15.42
C VAL A 47 4.12 -3.99 15.00
N LEU A 48 3.36 -5.08 14.90
CA LEU A 48 1.94 -5.05 14.56
C LEU A 48 1.11 -4.17 15.50
N ARG A 49 1.38 -4.23 16.81
CA ARG A 49 0.72 -3.37 17.81
C ARG A 49 1.09 -1.90 17.60
N ALA A 50 2.37 -1.63 17.37
CA ALA A 50 2.85 -0.28 17.11
C ALA A 50 2.29 0.29 15.80
N MET A 51 2.25 -0.50 14.72
CA MET A 51 1.68 -0.15 13.42
C MET A 51 0.24 0.34 13.55
N ARG A 52 -0.61 -0.33 14.33
CA ARG A 52 -2.00 0.10 14.55
C ARG A 52 -2.09 1.49 15.17
N GLY A 53 -1.29 1.75 16.21
CA GLY A 53 -1.27 3.06 16.86
C GLY A 53 -0.69 4.16 15.97
N VAL A 54 0.32 3.86 15.16
CA VAL A 54 0.86 4.81 14.17
C VAL A 54 -0.15 5.06 13.06
N ALA A 55 -0.84 4.02 12.57
CA ALA A 55 -1.82 4.14 11.52
C ALA A 55 -2.98 5.04 11.93
N GLU A 56 -3.55 4.79 13.10
CA GLU A 56 -4.62 5.62 13.67
C GLU A 56 -4.17 7.08 13.82
N ARG A 57 -3.02 7.31 14.47
CA ARG A 57 -2.51 8.67 14.72
C ARG A 57 -2.19 9.46 13.45
N ARG A 58 -1.69 8.79 12.41
CA ARG A 58 -1.28 9.44 11.15
C ARG A 58 -2.34 9.34 10.04
N GLY A 59 -3.50 8.77 10.32
CA GLY A 59 -4.54 8.54 9.31
C GLY A 59 -4.09 7.59 8.19
N LEU A 60 -3.17 6.68 8.45
CA LEU A 60 -2.73 5.68 7.47
C LEU A 60 -3.68 4.50 7.45
N ALA A 61 -3.65 3.73 6.36
CA ALA A 61 -4.47 2.52 6.24
C ALA A 61 -3.64 1.27 6.55
N LEU A 62 -4.31 0.26 7.10
CA LEU A 62 -3.77 -1.08 7.27
C LEU A 62 -4.55 -2.05 6.38
N TRP A 63 -3.84 -2.63 5.41
CA TRP A 63 -4.38 -3.67 4.55
C TRP A 63 -3.87 -5.04 4.96
N ARG A 64 -4.65 -6.07 4.66
CA ARG A 64 -4.22 -7.46 4.77
C ARG A 64 -3.85 -7.96 3.39
N SER A 65 -2.68 -8.58 3.25
CA SER A 65 -2.30 -9.23 2.00
C SER A 65 -3.26 -10.37 1.65
N GLU A 66 -3.43 -10.66 0.37
CA GLU A 66 -4.31 -11.73 -0.13
C GLU A 66 -3.74 -13.15 0.11
N ARG A 67 -2.53 -13.25 0.68
CA ARG A 67 -1.83 -14.52 0.93
C ARG A 67 -2.36 -15.26 2.15
N VAL A 68 -2.23 -16.58 2.14
CA VAL A 68 -2.44 -17.45 3.31
C VAL A 68 -1.48 -17.02 4.44
N GLY A 69 -2.03 -16.79 5.63
CA GLY A 69 -1.30 -16.21 6.77
C GLY A 69 -1.38 -14.67 6.85
N GLY A 70 -1.65 -13.99 5.72
CA GLY A 70 -2.04 -12.59 5.61
C GLY A 70 -1.20 -11.58 6.41
N THR A 71 -0.09 -11.09 5.84
CA THR A 71 0.69 -10.01 6.48
C THR A 71 -0.10 -8.70 6.44
N LEU A 72 0.10 -7.84 7.46
CA LEU A 72 -0.44 -6.49 7.42
C LEU A 72 0.52 -5.55 6.69
N ILE A 73 -0.06 -4.67 5.89
CA ILE A 73 0.61 -3.67 5.06
C ILE A 73 0.14 -2.29 5.51
N LEU A 74 1.08 -1.45 5.92
CA LEU A 74 0.84 -0.06 6.26
C LEU A 74 1.07 0.81 5.02
N LEU A 75 0.11 1.65 4.68
CA LEU A 75 0.21 2.55 3.51
C LEU A 75 -0.39 3.93 3.80
N ASN A 76 0.04 4.93 3.03
CA ASN A 76 -0.66 6.20 2.93
C ASN A 76 -1.71 6.09 1.81
N PRO A 77 -3.01 6.05 2.15
CA PRO A 77 -4.05 5.83 1.15
C PRO A 77 -4.32 7.07 0.29
N LEU A 78 -3.71 8.22 0.62
CA LEU A 78 -3.80 9.47 -0.14
C LEU A 78 -2.63 9.67 -1.09
N ASN A 79 -1.65 8.76 -1.09
CA ASN A 79 -0.52 8.76 -1.99
C ASN A 79 -0.65 7.59 -2.98
N VAL A 80 -0.71 7.91 -4.28
CA VAL A 80 -0.93 6.92 -5.34
C VAL A 80 0.18 5.88 -5.44
N VAL A 81 1.44 6.27 -5.20
CA VAL A 81 2.58 5.36 -5.25
C VAL A 81 2.57 4.44 -4.02
N SER A 82 2.27 4.97 -2.83
CA SER A 82 2.12 4.16 -1.61
C SER A 82 0.98 3.15 -1.74
N TYR A 83 -0.16 3.57 -2.29
CA TYR A 83 -1.29 2.70 -2.61
C TYR A 83 -0.88 1.58 -3.60
N ALA A 84 -0.20 1.95 -4.69
CA ALA A 84 0.28 1.01 -5.70
C ALA A 84 1.28 -0.01 -5.12
N MET A 85 2.24 0.45 -4.32
CA MET A 85 3.18 -0.40 -3.60
C MET A 85 2.45 -1.38 -2.67
N ALA A 86 1.40 -0.93 -1.96
CA ALA A 86 0.59 -1.81 -1.11
C ALA A 86 -0.13 -2.90 -1.92
N ARG A 87 -0.71 -2.56 -3.08
CA ARG A 87 -1.32 -3.54 -3.99
C ARG A 87 -0.29 -4.57 -4.45
N LEU A 88 0.86 -4.12 -4.96
CA LEU A 88 1.91 -5.01 -5.46
C LEU A 88 2.50 -5.91 -4.36
N LYS A 89 2.75 -5.37 -3.16
CA LYS A 89 3.28 -6.15 -2.02
C LYS A 89 2.24 -7.16 -1.49
N GLY A 90 0.96 -6.82 -1.54
CA GLY A 90 -0.15 -7.63 -1.02
C GLY A 90 -0.70 -8.69 -1.98
N ASP A 91 -0.50 -8.50 -3.28
CA ASP A 91 -0.96 -9.40 -4.34
C ASP A 91 -0.16 -10.72 -4.32
N PHE A 92 -0.86 -11.81 -4.63
CA PHE A 92 -0.27 -13.14 -4.70
C PHE A 92 0.65 -13.29 -5.91
N ALA A 93 0.37 -12.62 -7.04
CA ALA A 93 1.13 -12.77 -8.29
C ALA A 93 2.61 -12.38 -8.17
N TYR A 94 2.94 -11.41 -7.32
CA TYR A 94 4.32 -10.95 -7.15
C TYR A 94 5.06 -11.68 -6.04
N HIS A 95 4.35 -12.37 -5.15
CA HIS A 95 4.95 -13.11 -4.04
C HIS A 95 6.06 -12.33 -3.30
N TYR A 96 5.92 -11.00 -3.17
CA TYR A 96 6.87 -10.09 -2.52
C TYR A 96 7.51 -10.71 -1.28
N ARG A 97 8.84 -10.86 -1.30
CA ARG A 97 9.68 -11.44 -0.24
C ARG A 97 9.33 -12.87 0.20
N TYR A 98 8.53 -13.61 -0.57
CA TYR A 98 8.15 -14.96 -0.23
C TYR A 98 9.32 -15.93 -0.47
N LYS A 99 9.79 -16.57 0.59
CA LYS A 99 10.98 -17.43 0.58
C LYS A 99 10.72 -18.85 0.07
N PHE A 100 9.45 -19.27 -0.03
CA PHE A 100 9.08 -20.64 -0.42
C PHE A 100 8.88 -20.84 -1.92
N ILE A 101 9.22 -19.84 -2.75
CA ILE A 101 9.19 -19.96 -4.22
C ILE A 101 10.60 -20.19 -4.76
N PRO A 102 10.77 -21.14 -5.69
CA PRO A 102 12.04 -21.30 -6.42
C PRO A 102 12.47 -19.98 -7.10
N GLY A 103 13.68 -19.51 -6.81
CA GLY A 103 14.19 -18.22 -7.31
C GLY A 103 13.84 -17.00 -6.43
N GLY A 104 13.03 -17.19 -5.39
CA GLY A 104 12.62 -16.15 -4.44
C GLY A 104 11.49 -15.27 -4.96
N GLY A 105 10.73 -14.70 -4.02
CA GLY A 105 9.72 -13.70 -4.31
C GLY A 105 10.30 -12.37 -4.82
N TRP A 106 9.43 -11.51 -5.36
CA TRP A 106 9.84 -10.19 -5.85
C TRP A 106 10.43 -9.32 -4.73
N LYS A 107 11.36 -8.45 -5.10
CA LYS A 107 12.01 -7.46 -4.24
C LYS A 107 11.45 -6.06 -4.51
N GLU A 108 11.65 -5.14 -3.57
CA GLU A 108 11.07 -3.81 -3.65
C GLU A 108 11.48 -3.06 -4.93
N ALA A 109 12.76 -3.10 -5.30
CA ALA A 109 13.26 -2.47 -6.52
C ALA A 109 12.55 -2.98 -7.80
N GLN A 110 12.18 -4.27 -7.83
CA GLN A 110 11.44 -4.85 -8.95
C GLN A 110 9.99 -4.40 -8.97
N LEU A 111 9.36 -4.20 -7.81
CA LEU A 111 8.02 -3.63 -7.75
C LEU A 111 8.03 -2.15 -8.18
N ARG A 112 9.03 -1.38 -7.74
CA ARG A 112 9.20 0.02 -8.14
C ARG A 112 9.42 0.17 -9.65
N SER A 113 10.12 -0.76 -10.31
CA SER A 113 10.28 -0.71 -11.77
C SER A 113 8.97 -0.94 -12.53
N LEU A 114 7.98 -1.62 -11.94
CA LEU A 114 6.64 -1.73 -12.54
C LEU A 114 5.89 -0.40 -12.53
N LEU A 115 6.20 0.48 -11.58
CA LEU A 115 5.56 1.79 -11.39
C LEU A 115 6.28 2.92 -12.14
N ALA A 116 7.57 2.76 -12.43
CA ALA A 116 8.37 3.72 -13.18
C ALA A 116 7.83 3.94 -14.61
N PRO A 117 8.11 5.09 -15.27
CA PRO A 117 7.70 5.31 -16.66
C PRO A 117 8.08 4.15 -17.60
N GLY A 118 7.11 3.68 -18.38
CA GLY A 118 7.27 2.49 -19.24
C GLY A 118 7.09 1.14 -18.52
N GLY A 119 7.00 1.14 -17.19
CA GLY A 119 6.64 -0.02 -16.39
C GLY A 119 5.21 -0.46 -16.62
N ARG A 120 4.95 -1.77 -16.45
CA ARG A 120 3.66 -2.40 -16.76
C ARG A 120 2.46 -1.75 -16.04
N ASN A 121 2.68 -1.24 -14.82
CA ASN A 121 1.66 -0.65 -13.96
C ASN A 121 1.74 0.88 -13.89
N HIS A 122 2.64 1.52 -14.65
CA HIS A 122 2.75 2.97 -14.69
C HIS A 122 1.43 3.65 -15.10
N LYS A 123 0.73 3.04 -16.07
CA LYS A 123 -0.58 3.50 -16.53
C LYS A 123 -1.66 3.54 -15.43
N ASP A 124 -1.48 2.78 -14.35
CA ASP A 124 -2.46 2.69 -13.27
C ASP A 124 -2.28 3.81 -12.24
N ILE A 125 -1.09 4.43 -12.16
CA ILE A 125 -0.76 5.47 -11.16
C ILE A 125 -0.78 6.90 -11.68
N ILE A 126 -0.82 7.09 -13.01
CA ILE A 126 -0.96 8.42 -13.64
C ILE A 126 -2.42 8.90 -13.57
N PRO A 127 -2.70 10.21 -13.79
CA PRO A 127 -4.07 10.73 -13.80
C PRO A 127 -5.03 9.94 -14.69
N GLY A 128 -6.19 9.56 -14.15
CA GLY A 128 -7.17 8.70 -14.81
C GLY A 128 -6.84 7.20 -14.78
N GLY A 129 -5.66 6.81 -14.29
CA GLY A 129 -5.29 5.42 -14.05
C GLY A 129 -6.15 4.77 -12.97
N ALA A 130 -6.28 3.44 -13.02
CA ALA A 130 -7.18 2.72 -12.13
C ALA A 130 -6.85 2.92 -10.64
N TRP A 131 -5.57 2.94 -10.26
CA TRP A 131 -5.15 3.16 -8.87
C TRP A 131 -5.15 4.64 -8.50
N HIS A 132 -4.86 5.52 -9.45
CA HIS A 132 -5.04 6.97 -9.26
C HIS A 132 -6.49 7.31 -8.90
N ILE A 133 -7.47 6.79 -9.65
CA ILE A 133 -8.90 7.02 -9.36
C ILE A 133 -9.27 6.55 -7.94
N GLN A 134 -8.76 5.39 -7.50
CA GLN A 134 -9.02 4.91 -6.14
C GLN A 134 -8.50 5.86 -5.06
N VAL A 135 -7.31 6.45 -5.28
CA VAL A 135 -6.75 7.45 -4.36
C VAL A 135 -7.55 8.75 -4.39
N GLU A 136 -8.01 9.22 -5.55
CA GLU A 136 -8.87 10.41 -5.63
C GLU A 136 -10.22 10.18 -4.92
N VAL A 137 -10.82 8.99 -5.05
CA VAL A 137 -12.02 8.62 -4.29
C VAL A 137 -11.78 8.68 -2.79
N GLU A 138 -10.65 8.16 -2.31
CA GLU A 138 -10.30 8.23 -0.89
C GLU A 138 -10.04 9.67 -0.42
N ARG A 139 -9.38 10.50 -1.23
CA ARG A 139 -9.19 11.93 -0.95
C ARG A 139 -10.53 12.64 -0.80
N ALA A 140 -11.43 12.45 -1.75
CA ALA A 140 -12.77 13.04 -1.74
C ALA A 140 -13.61 12.56 -0.54
N ARG A 141 -13.52 11.26 -0.19
CA ARG A 141 -14.16 10.72 1.02
C ARG A 141 -13.69 11.43 2.29
N ARG A 142 -12.38 11.64 2.44
CA ARG A 142 -11.81 12.26 3.64
C ARG A 142 -12.02 13.77 3.73
N SER A 143 -12.14 14.46 2.61
CA SER A 143 -12.49 15.88 2.58
C SER A 143 -14.00 16.12 2.79
N GLY A 144 -14.82 15.07 2.83
CA GLY A 144 -16.27 15.19 2.94
C GLY A 144 -16.96 15.60 1.62
N ASP A 145 -16.25 15.50 0.49
CA ASP A 145 -16.80 15.80 -0.84
C ASP A 145 -17.52 14.57 -1.41
N GLY A 146 -18.77 14.37 -0.96
CA GLY A 146 -19.61 13.27 -1.43
C GLY A 146 -19.97 13.34 -2.92
N ALA A 147 -20.01 14.54 -3.51
CA ALA A 147 -20.35 14.73 -4.92
C ALA A 147 -19.20 14.28 -5.84
N GLY A 148 -17.95 14.59 -5.47
CA GLY A 148 -16.76 14.12 -6.18
C GLY A 148 -16.58 12.60 -6.15
N VAL A 149 -16.91 11.94 -5.02
CA VAL A 149 -16.83 10.47 -4.88
C VAL A 149 -17.74 9.76 -5.89
N GLN A 150 -18.99 10.22 -6.05
CA GLN A 150 -19.95 9.57 -6.95
C GLN A 150 -19.55 9.74 -8.43
N GLN A 151 -19.08 10.93 -8.80
CA GLN A 151 -18.62 11.19 -10.18
C GLN A 151 -17.42 10.32 -10.58
N LEU A 152 -16.43 10.19 -9.69
CA LEU A 152 -15.24 9.36 -9.92
C LEU A 152 -15.56 7.85 -9.92
N ALA A 153 -16.55 7.41 -9.12
CA ALA A 153 -16.99 6.02 -9.09
C ALA A 153 -17.75 5.61 -10.37
N ASP A 154 -18.45 6.54 -11.02
CA ASP A 154 -19.26 6.28 -12.21
C ASP A 154 -18.46 6.36 -13.52
N GLU A 155 -17.29 7.02 -13.51
CA GLU A 155 -16.46 7.25 -14.70
C GLU A 155 -15.90 5.95 -15.33
N PRO A 156 -15.42 4.94 -14.57
CA PRO A 156 -15.02 3.65 -15.13
C PRO A 156 -16.17 2.92 -15.83
N ASN A 157 -17.38 2.97 -15.26
CA ASN A 157 -18.56 2.33 -15.85
C ASN A 157 -18.95 3.00 -17.18
N ARG A 158 -18.89 4.33 -17.26
CA ARG A 158 -19.14 5.06 -18.52
C ARG A 158 -18.10 4.74 -19.59
N SER A 159 -16.84 4.57 -19.22
CA SER A 159 -15.76 4.19 -20.15
C SER A 159 -15.98 2.77 -20.72
N ILE A 160 -16.36 1.81 -19.86
CA ILE A 160 -16.70 0.44 -20.25
C ILE A 160 -17.93 0.42 -21.16
N GLU A 161 -19.00 1.14 -20.81
CA GLU A 161 -20.20 1.23 -21.65
C GLU A 161 -19.92 1.84 -23.03
N LYS A 162 -19.04 2.84 -23.09
CA LYS A 162 -18.63 3.47 -24.35
C LYS A 162 -17.83 2.51 -25.23
N GLN A 163 -16.91 1.74 -24.64
CA GLN A 163 -16.16 0.69 -25.36
C GLN A 163 -17.08 -0.46 -25.83
N LEU A 164 -18.02 -0.89 -25.00
CA LEU A 164 -19.00 -1.92 -25.36
C LEU A 164 -19.96 -1.46 -26.48
N LYS A 165 -20.30 -0.17 -26.52
CA LYS A 165 -21.08 0.40 -27.64
C LYS A 165 -20.29 0.42 -28.95
N VAL A 166 -19.00 0.73 -28.91
CA VAL A 166 -18.12 0.70 -30.10
C VAL A 166 -17.91 -0.72 -30.62
N LEU A 167 -17.89 -1.73 -29.73
CA LEU A 167 -17.75 -3.14 -30.13
C LEU A 167 -19.05 -3.79 -30.63
N ARG A 168 -20.20 -3.14 -30.42
CA ARG A 168 -21.53 -3.63 -30.80
C ARG A 168 -22.13 -2.92 -32.03
N GLY A 169 -21.47 -1.88 -32.54
CA GLY A 169 -21.83 -1.18 -33.79
C GLY A 169 -20.85 -1.54 -34.89
#